data_AF-A0A933GYF0-F1
#
_entry.id   AF-A0A933GYF0-F1
#
_cell.length_a   1.000
_cell.length_b   1.000
_cell.length_c   1.000
_cell.angle_alpha   90.00
_cell.angle_beta   90.00
_cell.angle_gamma   90.00
#
_symmetry.space_group_name_H-M   'P 1'
#
loop_
_entity.id
_entity.type
_entity.pdbx_description
1 polymer ?
#
loop_
_entity_poly.entity_id
_entity_poly.type
_entity_poly.pdbx_seq_one_letter_code
_entity_poly.pdbx_strand_id
1 'polypeptide(L)'
;MFDPVPKTPDFPALEKDILSFWRERQIFTQRVEQNRGSGAKYRFYDGPITANNPMGVHHAWGRSLKDLYQRYHAMLGEEQRFQNGFD
;
A
#
# COMPACT_ATOMS: atom_id res chain seq x y z
N MET A 1 -19.13 -7.27 -22.10
CA MET A 1 -18.56 -8.62 -22.21
C MET A 1 -17.20 -8.58 -21.54
N PHE A 2 -16.81 -9.59 -20.76
CA PHE A 2 -15.52 -9.59 -20.07
C PHE A 2 -14.42 -10.19 -20.95
N ASP A 3 -13.19 -9.74 -20.75
CA ASP A 3 -12.02 -10.34 -21.41
C ASP A 3 -11.77 -11.76 -20.87
N PRO A 4 -11.31 -12.69 -21.73
CA PRO A 4 -10.99 -14.04 -21.30
C PRO A 4 -9.79 -14.05 -20.36
N VAL A 5 -9.91 -14.76 -19.23
CA VAL A 5 -8.82 -14.93 -18.26
C VAL A 5 -7.87 -16.04 -18.74
N PRO A 6 -6.55 -15.78 -18.84
CA PRO A 6 -5.59 -16.81 -19.24
C PRO A 6 -5.48 -17.90 -18.17
N LYS A 7 -5.24 -19.15 -18.60
CA LYS A 7 -5.03 -20.29 -17.68
C LYS A 7 -3.82 -20.09 -16.76
N THR A 8 -2.81 -19.38 -17.26
CA THR A 8 -1.59 -19.04 -16.50
C THR A 8 -1.33 -17.55 -16.67
N PRO A 9 -1.74 -16.73 -15.69
CA PRO A 9 -1.48 -15.29 -15.72
C PRO A 9 0.02 -14.98 -15.55
N ASP A 10 0.49 -13.93 -16.22
CA ASP A 10 1.78 -13.31 -15.94
C ASP A 10 1.61 -12.31 -14.79
N PHE A 11 1.81 -12.78 -13.55
CA PHE A 11 1.64 -11.94 -12.37
C PHE A 11 2.61 -10.74 -12.32
N PRO A 12 3.91 -10.89 -12.63
CA PRO A 12 4.81 -9.74 -12.71
C PRO A 12 4.36 -8.65 -13.69
N ALA A 13 3.79 -9.01 -14.84
CA ALA A 13 3.23 -8.03 -15.78
C ALA A 13 1.98 -7.36 -15.18
N LEU A 14 1.04 -8.15 -14.65
CA LEU A 14 -0.19 -7.66 -14.05
C LEU A 14 0.07 -6.72 -12.86
N GLU A 15 1.04 -7.02 -12.01
CA GLU A 15 1.44 -6.16 -10.89
C GLU A 15 1.97 -4.80 -11.39
N LYS A 16 2.77 -4.78 -12.46
CA LYS A 16 3.27 -3.54 -13.07
C LYS A 16 2.15 -2.71 -13.68
N ASP A 17 1.18 -3.36 -14.31
CA ASP A 17 0.00 -2.70 -14.87
C ASP A 17 -0.86 -2.06 -13.76
N ILE A 18 -1.09 -2.78 -12.65
CA ILE A 18 -1.81 -2.25 -11.49
C ILE A 18 -1.06 -1.07 -10.86
N LEU A 19 0.27 -1.16 -10.71
CA LEU A 19 1.09 -0.07 -10.17
C LEU A 19 1.04 1.17 -11.06
N SER A 20 1.06 0.99 -12.39
CA SER A 20 0.90 2.08 -13.37
C SER A 20 -0.49 2.72 -13.25
N PHE A 21 -1.53 1.90 -13.23
CA PHE A 21 -2.91 2.34 -13.03
C PHE A 21 -3.10 3.15 -11.72
N TRP A 22 -2.54 2.69 -10.59
CA TRP A 22 -2.61 3.42 -9.33
C TRP A 22 -1.87 4.75 -9.37
N ARG A 23 -0.71 4.80 -10.05
CA ARG A 23 0.10 6.01 -10.18
C ARG A 23 -0.58 7.06 -11.05
N GLU A 24 -1.01 6.67 -12.25
CA GLU A 24 -1.65 7.55 -13.23
C GLU A 24 -2.94 8.18 -12.67
N ARG A 25 -3.69 7.40 -11.89
CA ARG A 25 -4.95 7.86 -11.28
C ARG A 25 -4.77 8.42 -9.88
N GLN A 26 -3.56 8.50 -9.35
CA GLN A 26 -3.30 8.97 -7.98
C GLN A 26 -4.16 8.26 -6.92
N ILE A 27 -4.40 6.95 -7.07
CA ILE A 27 -5.36 6.18 -6.25
C ILE A 27 -5.04 6.26 -4.77
N PHE A 28 -3.76 6.19 -4.39
CA PHE A 28 -3.34 6.32 -3.00
C PHE A 28 -3.73 7.68 -2.41
N THR A 29 -3.47 8.78 -3.12
CA THR A 29 -3.87 10.13 -2.70
C THR A 29 -5.38 10.22 -2.55
N GLN A 30 -6.15 9.74 -3.53
CA GLN A 30 -7.62 9.72 -3.43
C GLN A 30 -8.09 8.95 -2.19
N ARG A 31 -7.50 7.79 -1.90
CA ARG A 31 -7.83 6.99 -0.72
C ARG A 31 -7.55 7.73 0.59
N VAL A 32 -6.43 8.45 0.68
CA VAL A 32 -6.09 9.26 1.86
C VAL A 32 -7.10 10.40 2.02
N GLU A 33 -7.41 11.13 0.94
CA GLU A 33 -8.37 12.24 0.98
C GLU A 33 -9.78 11.79 1.37
N GLN A 34 -10.22 10.60 0.96
CA GLN A 34 -11.53 10.05 1.33
C GLN A 34 -11.75 9.91 2.84
N ASN A 35 -10.68 9.74 3.62
CA ASN A 35 -10.76 9.61 5.09
C ASN A 35 -10.36 10.89 5.83
N ARG A 36 -9.90 11.93 5.12
CA ARG A 36 -9.43 13.16 5.75
C ARG A 36 -10.57 13.81 6.53
N GLY A 37 -10.32 14.11 7.80
CA GLY A 37 -11.32 14.72 8.67
C GLY A 37 -12.48 13.82 9.09
N SER A 38 -12.37 12.49 8.95
CA SER A 38 -13.44 11.55 9.35
C SER A 38 -13.71 11.49 10.86
N GLY A 39 -12.84 12.09 11.68
CA GLY A 39 -12.93 12.07 13.14
C GLY A 39 -12.36 10.80 13.79
N ALA A 40 -12.43 9.66 13.10
CA ALA A 40 -11.80 8.41 13.50
C ALA A 40 -10.36 8.33 12.95
N LYS A 41 -9.39 7.91 13.79
CA LYS A 41 -7.96 7.90 13.44
C LYS A 41 -7.30 6.59 13.79
N TYR A 42 -6.51 6.07 12.86
CA TYR A 42 -5.58 4.98 13.12
C TYR A 42 -4.14 5.52 13.06
N ARG A 43 -3.38 5.30 14.14
CA ARG A 43 -2.00 5.77 14.25
C ARG A 43 -1.06 4.58 14.18
N PHE A 44 -0.31 4.51 13.09
CA PHE A 44 0.71 3.51 12.88
C PHE A 44 2.09 4.19 12.84
N TYR A 45 3.03 3.64 13.61
CA TYR A 45 4.43 4.05 13.60
C TYR A 45 5.27 2.92 13.00
N ASP A 46 5.91 3.19 11.86
CA ASP A 46 6.87 2.24 11.29
C ASP A 46 8.22 2.38 12.02
N GLY A 47 8.84 1.25 12.34
CA GLY A 47 10.23 1.24 12.80
C GLY A 47 11.11 1.69 11.63
N PRO A 48 11.92 2.75 11.78
CA PRO A 48 12.73 3.26 10.68
C PRO A 48 13.73 2.20 10.22
N ILE A 49 14.01 2.18 8.91
CA ILE A 49 15.06 1.35 8.34
C ILE A 49 16.32 2.18 8.12
N THR A 50 17.51 1.60 8.23
CA THR A 50 18.73 2.30 7.78
C THR A 50 18.85 2.19 6.26
N ALA A 51 19.26 3.28 5.59
CA ALA A 51 19.40 3.32 4.14
C ALA A 51 20.76 2.79 3.63
N ASN A 52 21.39 1.87 4.36
CA ASN A 52 22.79 1.49 4.13
C ASN A 52 22.98 0.18 3.33
N ASN A 53 21.91 -0.62 3.15
CA ASN A 53 21.98 -1.91 2.47
C ASN A 53 20.68 -2.25 1.73
N PRO A 54 20.72 -3.15 0.73
CA PRO A 54 19.52 -3.65 0.06
C PRO A 54 18.56 -4.39 1.01
N MET A 55 17.28 -4.36 0.66
CA MET A 55 16.22 -5.00 1.42
C MET A 55 16.17 -6.52 1.14
N GLY A 56 16.33 -7.34 2.17
CA GLY A 56 16.07 -8.79 2.12
C GLY A 56 14.59 -9.18 2.30
N VAL A 57 14.26 -10.45 2.02
CA VAL A 57 12.89 -11.00 2.08
C VAL A 57 12.18 -10.82 3.42
N HIS A 58 12.93 -10.81 4.53
CA HIS A 58 12.37 -10.57 5.87
C HIS A 58 11.76 -9.17 5.99
N HIS A 59 12.28 -8.17 5.26
CA HIS A 59 11.65 -6.87 5.19
C HIS A 59 10.34 -6.90 4.41
N ALA A 60 10.26 -7.70 3.33
CA ALA A 60 9.05 -7.83 2.53
C ALA A 60 7.91 -8.42 3.38
N TRP A 61 8.19 -9.44 4.21
CA TRP A 61 7.23 -9.97 5.17
C TRP A 61 6.75 -8.85 6.12
N GLY A 62 7.66 -8.19 6.83
CA GLY A 62 7.31 -7.15 7.78
C GLY A 62 6.47 -6.04 7.15
N ARG A 63 6.85 -5.55 5.95
CA ARG A 63 6.12 -4.52 5.22
C ARG A 63 4.75 -4.98 4.74
N SER A 64 4.60 -6.23 4.32
CA SER A 64 3.32 -6.79 3.87
C SER A 64 2.29 -6.83 5.00
N LEU A 65 2.71 -7.24 6.20
CA LEU A 65 1.83 -7.24 7.38
C LEU A 65 1.44 -5.81 7.78
N LYS A 66 2.40 -4.88 7.79
CA LYS A 66 2.15 -3.48 8.14
C LYS A 66 1.16 -2.83 7.17
N ASP A 67 1.37 -3.03 5.86
CA ASP A 67 0.49 -2.49 4.81
C ASP A 67 -0.92 -3.10 4.87
N LEU A 68 -1.05 -4.40 5.19
CA LEU A 68 -2.36 -5.05 5.36
C LEU A 68 -3.23 -4.33 6.40
N TYR A 69 -2.69 -4.05 7.58
CA TYR A 69 -3.43 -3.35 8.64
C TYR A 69 -3.73 -1.90 8.24
N GLN A 70 -2.78 -1.19 7.65
CA GLN A 70 -3.03 0.17 7.15
C GLN A 70 -4.18 0.20 6.13
N ARG A 71 -4.24 -0.77 5.20
CA ARG A 71 -5.34 -0.91 4.24
C ARG A 71 -6.66 -1.24 4.92
N TYR A 72 -6.65 -2.17 5.88
CA TYR A 72 -7.83 -2.52 6.66
C TYR A 72 -8.45 -1.30 7.36
N HIS A 73 -7.64 -0.54 8.10
CA HIS A 73 -8.09 0.68 8.78
C HIS A 73 -8.51 1.78 7.80
N ALA A 74 -7.88 1.88 6.63
CA ALA A 74 -8.33 2.79 5.58
C ALA A 74 -9.73 2.43 5.05
N MET A 75 -10.05 1.13 4.94
CA MET A 75 -11.38 0.66 4.54
C MET A 75 -12.45 0.90 5.60
N LEU A 76 -12.07 0.97 6.88
CA LEU A 76 -12.97 1.38 7.97
C LEU A 76 -13.26 2.89 8.00
N GLY A 77 -12.66 3.68 7.10
CA GLY A 77 -12.85 5.13 7.05
C GLY A 77 -11.94 5.91 8.00
N GLU A 78 -10.95 5.27 8.61
CA GLU A 78 -10.08 5.91 9.59
C GLU A 78 -8.96 6.70 8.90
N GLU A 79 -8.75 7.93 9.36
CA GLU A 79 -7.70 8.80 8.90
C GLU A 79 -6.33 8.30 9.38
N GLN A 80 -5.35 8.30 8.47
CA GLN A 80 -3.99 7.81 8.70
C GLN A 80 -2.96 8.78 8.09
N ARG A 81 -1.77 8.84 8.70
CA ARG A 81 -0.67 9.70 8.22
C ARG A 81 0.19 9.06 7.13
N PHE A 82 0.23 7.72 7.04
CA PHE A 82 1.09 6.96 6.12
C PHE A 82 2.53 7.48 6.05
N GLN A 83 3.20 7.55 7.20
CA GLN A 83 4.55 8.07 7.29
C GLN A 83 5.57 6.94 7.50
N ASN A 84 6.53 6.86 6.59
CA ASN A 84 7.73 6.04 6.73
C ASN A 84 8.94 6.94 7.02
N GLY A 85 10.04 6.35 7.48
CA GLY A 85 11.27 7.07 7.77
C GLY A 85 12.50 6.20 7.65
N PHE A 86 13.64 6.87 7.73
CA PHE A 86 14.96 6.24 7.84
C PHE A 86 15.57 6.61 9.19
N ASP A 87 16.42 5.72 9.69
CA ASP A 87 17.26 5.94 10.87
C ASP A 87 18.59 6.58 10.43
#